data_AF-A0A7J7IL94-F1
#
_entry.id   AF-A0A7J7IL94-F1
#
_cell.length_a   1.000
_cell.length_b   1.000
_cell.length_c   1.000
_cell.angle_alpha   90.00
_cell.angle_beta   90.00
_cell.angle_gamma   90.00
#
_symmetry.space_group_name_H-M   'P 1'
#
loop_
_entity.id
_entity.type
_entity.pdbx_description
1 polymer ?
#
loop_
_entity_poly.entity_id
_entity_poly.type
_entity_poly.pdbx_seq_one_letter_code
_entity_poly.pdbx_strand_id
1 'polypeptide(L)'
;MTIYYKDPIATFGKDYVFPFSWMRVFFHWYGSLVQRLLFELLLWLGAAALVIALKLYVAEWPAPFLNTLAALVSVLSPILTFMLGFYTSTIYSRWWTVRVVMCGTGQISAYNIALEMTSFVYDDNDPIGAARLKQLIVRWICIPVAMVLRDVFIDGDHAYRTTEAMERIGLITPEERYRLENDVDRAQWTMPIMWAGHLLSRLRDQNHRYGITEFVHLQLVQQLALVRGYFGYLYVPMWVPVPLMYRQLVNATVRIYVICVVLLAGNLNLLSSASNSVDVGNYRWLDTIYVLSVFLIYIGWLHVADELANVFRISPDGLDFDDYLSSQRVDFATMVDDHCIKLPTIESIAEEPLPGEEGFNCFPIMRDHRYEAVPGWQKFQQNRRRPQRASVTGSRTYDAFEHLRASELRRNATHMIDSLRGFMHDLRGDET
;
A
#
# COMPACT_ATOMS: atom_id res chain seq x y z
N MET A 1 -12.09 3.86 14.44
CA MET A 1 -10.79 4.57 14.53
C MET A 1 -9.68 3.58 14.84
N THR A 2 -8.80 3.37 13.85
CA THR A 2 -7.59 2.51 13.95
C THR A 2 -6.66 2.98 15.07
N ILE A 3 -6.06 2.05 15.83
CA ILE A 3 -5.09 2.38 16.87
C ILE A 3 -3.74 2.77 16.23
N TYR A 4 -3.45 4.07 16.16
CA TYR A 4 -2.15 4.59 15.72
C TYR A 4 -1.18 4.68 16.90
N TYR A 5 -0.19 3.79 16.95
CA TYR A 5 0.84 3.78 17.99
C TYR A 5 2.24 4.18 17.50
N LYS A 6 2.33 4.74 16.27
CA LYS A 6 3.62 5.06 15.63
C LYS A 6 4.42 6.08 16.44
N ASP A 7 3.84 7.21 16.81
CA ASP A 7 4.58 8.28 17.50
C ASP A 7 5.12 7.90 18.90
N PRO A 8 4.35 7.27 19.81
CA PRO A 8 4.86 6.94 21.15
C PRO A 8 5.92 5.84 21.18
N ILE A 9 6.12 5.08 20.09
CA ILE A 9 7.07 3.94 20.02
C ILE A 9 8.20 4.19 19.03
N ALA A 10 7.96 4.96 17.95
CA ALA A 10 8.94 5.18 16.88
C ALA A 10 9.86 6.38 17.12
N THR A 11 9.51 7.33 18.00
CA THR A 11 10.44 8.42 18.32
C THR A 11 11.57 7.90 19.20
N PHE A 12 12.71 7.61 18.56
CA PHE A 12 14.00 8.02 19.10
C PHE A 12 13.98 9.55 19.23
N GLY A 13 13.25 10.05 20.23
CA GLY A 13 13.22 11.46 20.56
C GLY A 13 14.62 11.91 20.94
N LYS A 14 14.96 13.15 20.58
CA LYS A 14 16.23 13.81 20.94
C LYS A 14 16.55 13.79 22.43
N ASP A 15 15.58 13.50 23.29
CA ASP A 15 15.71 13.53 24.73
C ASP A 15 15.39 12.14 25.32
N TYR A 16 16.47 11.41 25.67
CA TYR A 16 16.57 10.21 26.51
C TYR A 16 15.58 9.04 26.28
N VAL A 17 16.15 7.88 25.93
CA VAL A 17 15.45 6.59 25.93
C VAL A 17 15.10 6.19 27.36
N PHE A 18 13.82 6.28 27.73
CA PHE A 18 13.35 5.58 28.91
C PHE A 18 13.39 4.07 28.59
N PRO A 19 14.18 3.24 29.31
CA PRO A 19 14.39 1.82 28.98
C PRO A 19 13.09 0.97 29.02
N PHE A 20 12.00 1.55 29.53
CA PHE A 20 10.69 0.92 29.67
C PHE A 20 9.61 1.52 28.76
N SER A 21 9.95 2.32 27.74
CA SER A 21 8.95 2.91 26.83
C SER A 21 8.05 1.85 26.15
N TRP A 22 8.62 0.69 25.79
CA TRP A 22 7.90 -0.45 25.23
C TRP A 22 6.83 -1.03 26.17
N MET A 23 6.96 -0.85 27.49
CA MET A 23 5.97 -1.32 28.46
C MET A 23 4.63 -0.59 28.33
N ARG A 24 4.62 0.64 27.79
CA ARG A 24 3.38 1.40 27.54
C ARG A 24 2.41 0.63 26.62
N VAL A 25 2.92 -0.21 25.73
CA VAL A 25 2.10 -1.05 24.84
C VAL A 25 1.25 -2.04 25.63
N PHE A 26 1.79 -2.62 26.70
CA PHE A 26 1.08 -3.61 27.53
C PHE A 26 -0.06 -3.00 28.35
N PHE A 27 -0.04 -1.69 28.58
CA PHE A 27 -1.10 -0.98 29.31
C PHE A 27 -2.21 -0.46 28.39
N HIS A 28 -2.11 -0.66 27.06
CA HIS A 28 -3.23 -0.41 26.16
C HIS A 28 -4.23 -1.55 26.26
N TRP A 29 -5.42 -1.29 26.78
CA TRP A 29 -6.47 -2.30 26.95
C TRP A 29 -7.26 -2.54 25.67
N TYR A 30 -7.75 -1.48 25.05
CA TYR A 30 -8.66 -1.55 23.91
C TYR A 30 -7.99 -2.12 22.67
N GLY A 31 -8.54 -3.20 22.11
CA GLY A 31 -7.97 -3.89 20.95
C GLY A 31 -6.75 -4.78 21.27
N SER A 32 -6.39 -4.93 22.54
CA SER A 32 -5.24 -5.72 22.95
C SER A 32 -5.48 -7.22 22.88
N LEU A 33 -4.39 -7.98 22.76
CA LEU A 33 -4.42 -9.44 22.82
C LEU A 33 -5.01 -9.94 24.15
N VAL A 34 -4.65 -9.29 25.27
CA VAL A 34 -5.13 -9.68 26.62
C VAL A 34 -6.63 -9.46 26.76
N GLN A 35 -7.16 -8.34 26.27
CA GLN A 35 -8.60 -8.09 26.31
C GLN A 35 -9.39 -9.20 25.58
N ARG A 36 -8.88 -9.66 24.43
CA ARG A 36 -9.54 -10.70 23.62
C ARG A 36 -9.41 -12.09 24.22
N LEU A 37 -8.25 -12.40 24.80
CA LEU A 37 -7.93 -13.73 25.31
C LEU A 37 -8.18 -13.89 26.81
N LEU A 38 -8.71 -12.87 27.49
CA LEU A 38 -8.86 -12.88 28.95
C LEU A 38 -9.63 -14.12 29.44
N PHE A 39 -10.75 -14.44 28.80
CA PHE A 39 -11.58 -15.57 29.21
C PHE A 39 -10.86 -16.91 28.99
N GLU A 40 -10.24 -17.11 27.82
CA GLU A 40 -9.49 -18.34 27.54
C GLU A 40 -8.27 -18.46 28.47
N LEU A 41 -7.58 -17.36 28.74
CA LEU A 41 -6.49 -17.30 29.72
C LEU A 41 -6.96 -17.74 31.10
N LEU A 42 -8.07 -17.18 31.60
CA LEU A 42 -8.63 -17.55 32.90
C LEU A 42 -9.05 -19.02 32.95
N LEU A 43 -9.57 -19.58 31.85
CA LEU A 43 -9.89 -21.01 31.76
C LEU A 43 -8.63 -21.89 31.89
N TRP A 44 -7.55 -21.56 31.18
CA TRP A 44 -6.30 -22.33 31.26
C TRP A 44 -5.63 -22.22 32.64
N LEU A 45 -5.63 -21.02 33.24
CA LEU A 45 -5.11 -20.83 34.60
C LEU A 45 -5.99 -21.56 35.63
N GLY A 46 -7.31 -21.52 35.47
CA GLY A 46 -8.24 -22.26 36.31
C GLY A 46 -8.06 -23.78 36.20
N ALA A 47 -7.83 -24.29 34.98
CA ALA A 47 -7.53 -25.70 34.75
C ALA A 47 -6.19 -26.12 35.39
N ALA A 48 -5.15 -25.29 35.27
CA ALA A 48 -3.87 -25.56 35.94
C ALA A 48 -4.01 -25.54 37.47
N ALA A 49 -4.72 -24.55 38.03
CA ALA A 49 -5.00 -24.49 39.46
C ALA A 49 -5.79 -25.72 39.94
N LEU A 50 -6.77 -26.18 39.15
CA LEU A 50 -7.53 -27.40 39.42
C LEU A 50 -6.63 -28.64 39.42
N VAL A 51 -5.78 -28.82 38.41
CA VAL A 51 -4.84 -29.96 38.36
C VAL A 51 -3.90 -29.96 39.55
N ILE A 52 -3.35 -28.80 39.92
CA ILE A 52 -2.50 -28.66 41.11
C ILE A 52 -3.28 -29.04 42.37
N ALA A 53 -4.53 -28.56 42.52
CA ALA A 53 -5.38 -28.90 43.66
C ALA A 53 -5.72 -30.40 43.73
N LEU A 54 -6.01 -31.04 42.60
CA LEU A 54 -6.27 -32.48 42.53
C LEU A 54 -5.05 -33.30 42.99
N LYS A 55 -3.85 -32.91 42.57
CA LYS A 55 -2.60 -33.57 42.99
C LYS A 55 -2.29 -33.36 44.47
N LEU A 56 -2.67 -32.22 45.03
CA LEU A 56 -2.43 -31.86 46.43
C LEU A 56 -3.42 -32.52 47.39
N TYR A 57 -4.70 -32.51 47.05
CA TYR A 57 -5.78 -32.82 48.00
C TYR A 57 -6.53 -34.11 47.68
N VAL A 58 -6.39 -34.65 46.46
CA VAL A 58 -7.12 -35.86 46.04
C VAL A 58 -6.18 -37.07 45.94
N ALA A 59 -5.23 -37.04 45.01
CA ALA A 59 -4.29 -38.15 44.81
C ALA A 59 -3.06 -37.72 44.01
N GLU A 60 -1.90 -38.29 44.37
CA GLU A 60 -0.70 -38.22 43.53
C GLU A 60 -0.93 -38.98 42.22
N TRP A 61 -0.44 -38.41 41.12
CA TRP A 61 -0.60 -39.01 39.79
C TRP A 61 0.55 -39.99 39.50
N PRO A 62 0.31 -41.09 38.76
CA PRO A 62 1.34 -42.08 38.49
C PRO A 62 2.59 -41.49 37.81
N ALA A 63 3.76 -41.73 38.38
CA ALA A 63 5.05 -41.35 37.78
C ALA A 63 5.22 -41.75 36.30
N PRO A 64 4.85 -42.97 35.83
CA PRO A 64 5.00 -43.31 34.41
C PRO A 64 4.14 -42.43 33.50
N PHE A 65 2.97 -41.99 33.95
CA PHE A 65 2.09 -41.08 33.22
C PHE A 65 2.70 -39.66 33.13
N LEU A 66 3.22 -39.14 34.25
CA LEU A 66 3.86 -37.83 34.27
C LEU A 66 5.14 -37.79 33.42
N ASN A 67 5.93 -38.86 33.45
CA ASN A 67 7.14 -38.97 32.63
C ASN A 67 6.84 -39.06 31.13
N THR A 68 5.75 -39.74 30.74
CA THR A 68 5.31 -39.76 29.33
C THR A 68 4.81 -38.40 28.86
N LEU A 69 4.07 -37.65 29.70
CA LEU A 69 3.70 -36.28 29.41
C LEU A 69 4.92 -35.36 29.26
N ALA A 70 5.90 -35.44 30.17
CA ALA A 70 7.12 -34.64 30.11
C ALA A 70 7.95 -34.94 28.84
N ALA A 71 8.05 -36.21 28.45
CA ALA A 71 8.68 -36.61 27.19
C ALA A 71 7.94 -36.05 25.98
N LEU A 72 6.60 -36.12 25.98
CA LEU A 72 5.77 -35.58 24.90
C LEU A 72 5.94 -34.05 24.77
N VAL A 73 5.91 -33.31 25.87
CA VAL A 73 6.15 -31.85 25.90
C VAL A 73 7.55 -31.53 25.34
N SER A 74 8.56 -32.30 25.74
CA SER A 74 9.95 -32.10 25.29
C SER A 74 10.12 -32.31 23.79
N VAL A 75 9.43 -33.30 23.21
CA VAL A 75 9.44 -33.58 21.77
C VAL A 75 8.60 -32.55 21.00
N LEU A 76 7.44 -32.16 21.51
CA LEU A 76 6.52 -31.25 20.83
C LEU A 76 7.04 -29.80 20.81
N SER A 77 7.72 -29.34 21.85
CA SER A 77 8.18 -27.94 21.98
C SER A 77 8.93 -27.38 20.73
N PRO A 78 10.00 -28.04 20.22
CA PRO A 78 10.70 -27.54 19.03
C PRO A 78 9.87 -27.66 17.75
N ILE A 79 9.12 -28.76 17.57
CA ILE A 79 8.26 -29.00 16.40
C ILE A 79 7.16 -27.92 16.34
N LEU A 80 6.58 -27.62 17.49
CA LEU A 80 5.55 -26.60 17.64
C LEU A 80 6.07 -25.22 17.26
N THR A 81 7.21 -24.82 17.81
CA THR A 81 7.82 -23.51 17.54
C THR A 81 8.13 -23.34 16.06
N PHE A 82 8.70 -24.37 15.42
CA PHE A 82 8.96 -24.38 13.99
C PHE A 82 7.66 -24.25 13.19
N MET A 83 6.70 -25.14 13.42
CA MET A 83 5.45 -25.20 12.66
C MET A 83 4.60 -23.92 12.83
N LEU A 84 4.51 -23.39 14.06
CA LEU A 84 3.82 -22.15 14.37
C LEU A 84 4.51 -20.95 13.71
N GLY A 85 5.85 -20.93 13.69
CA GLY A 85 6.62 -19.92 12.96
C GLY A 85 6.31 -19.89 11.46
N PHE A 86 6.29 -21.04 10.79
CA PHE A 86 5.92 -21.11 9.36
C PHE A 86 4.47 -20.70 9.12
N TYR A 87 3.55 -21.14 9.98
CA TYR A 87 2.13 -20.82 9.85
C TYR A 87 1.87 -19.32 9.99
N THR A 88 2.40 -18.72 11.06
CA THR A 88 2.25 -17.29 11.36
C THR A 88 2.95 -16.42 10.31
N SER A 89 4.15 -16.81 9.84
CA SER A 89 4.85 -16.12 8.76
C SER A 89 4.06 -16.12 7.45
N THR A 90 3.47 -17.27 7.08
CA THR A 90 2.63 -17.38 5.88
C THR A 90 1.43 -16.45 5.95
N ILE A 91 0.74 -16.42 7.11
CA ILE A 91 -0.42 -15.54 7.30
C ILE A 91 0.00 -14.07 7.27
N TYR A 92 1.06 -13.71 7.99
CA TYR A 92 1.57 -12.34 8.02
C TYR A 92 1.94 -11.86 6.62
N SER A 93 2.65 -12.68 5.83
CA SER A 93 3.01 -12.35 4.46
C SER A 93 1.76 -12.09 3.59
N ARG A 94 0.75 -12.96 3.67
CA ARG A 94 -0.52 -12.78 2.94
C ARG A 94 -1.23 -11.49 3.35
N TRP A 95 -1.34 -11.24 4.65
CA TRP A 95 -1.94 -10.02 5.19
C TRP A 95 -1.21 -8.76 4.70
N TRP A 96 0.13 -8.76 4.78
CA TRP A 96 0.96 -7.62 4.40
C TRP A 96 0.91 -7.35 2.89
N THR A 97 0.98 -8.39 2.05
CA THR A 97 0.88 -8.23 0.60
C THR A 97 -0.44 -7.58 0.20
N VAL A 98 -1.56 -8.02 0.77
CA VAL A 98 -2.87 -7.42 0.48
C VAL A 98 -2.93 -5.97 0.97
N ARG A 99 -2.37 -5.65 2.14
CA ARG A 99 -2.28 -4.26 2.63
C ARG A 99 -1.44 -3.36 1.74
N VAL A 100 -0.27 -3.83 1.28
CA VAL A 100 0.60 -3.10 0.34
C VAL A 100 -0.09 -2.89 -1.01
N VAL A 101 -0.84 -3.88 -1.49
CA VAL A 101 -1.58 -3.74 -2.75
C VAL A 101 -2.77 -2.79 -2.60
N MET A 102 -3.54 -2.89 -1.50
CA MET A 102 -4.73 -2.08 -1.29
C MET A 102 -4.41 -0.61 -0.98
N CYS A 103 -3.56 -0.37 0.01
CA CYS A 103 -3.20 0.96 0.52
C CYS A 103 -1.90 1.51 -0.07
N GLY A 104 -1.33 0.80 -1.05
CA GLY A 104 -0.09 1.19 -1.73
C GLY A 104 -0.33 1.24 -3.23
N THR A 105 0.02 0.16 -3.93
CA THR A 105 0.06 0.18 -5.41
C THR A 105 -1.29 0.51 -6.05
N GLY A 106 -2.38 -0.07 -5.55
CA GLY A 106 -3.72 0.21 -6.08
C GLY A 106 -4.18 1.64 -5.82
N GLN A 107 -3.90 2.15 -4.62
CA GLN A 107 -4.17 3.53 -4.24
C GLN A 107 -3.38 4.51 -5.11
N ILE A 108 -2.09 4.26 -5.33
CA ILE A 108 -1.24 5.06 -6.22
C ILE A 108 -1.83 5.13 -7.63
N SER A 109 -2.26 4.00 -8.19
CA SER A 109 -2.89 3.99 -9.52
C SER A 109 -4.18 4.81 -9.57
N ALA A 110 -5.00 4.79 -8.52
CA ALA A 110 -6.20 5.61 -8.44
C ALA A 110 -5.89 7.12 -8.36
N TYR A 111 -4.90 7.52 -7.54
CA TYR A 111 -4.41 8.90 -7.50
C TYR A 111 -3.81 9.36 -8.84
N ASN A 112 -3.09 8.48 -9.53
CA ASN A 112 -2.54 8.78 -10.85
C ASN A 112 -3.66 9.05 -11.86
N ILE A 113 -4.77 8.30 -11.82
CA ILE A 113 -5.93 8.61 -12.68
C ILE A 113 -6.46 10.00 -12.36
N ALA A 114 -6.67 10.34 -11.09
CA ALA A 114 -7.14 11.68 -10.72
C ALA A 114 -6.18 12.78 -11.23
N LEU A 115 -4.88 12.60 -11.03
CA LEU A 115 -3.84 13.52 -11.50
C LEU A 115 -3.83 13.68 -13.03
N GLU A 116 -3.87 12.57 -13.76
CA GLU A 116 -3.82 12.54 -15.22
C GLU A 116 -5.11 13.11 -15.82
N MET A 117 -6.28 12.78 -15.26
CA MET A 117 -7.57 13.35 -15.66
C MET A 117 -7.54 14.87 -15.51
N THR A 118 -7.03 15.37 -14.39
CA THR A 118 -6.86 16.79 -14.14
C THR A 118 -5.92 17.47 -15.14
N SER A 119 -4.82 16.80 -15.49
CA SER A 119 -3.77 17.40 -16.33
C SER A 119 -4.11 17.37 -17.82
N PHE A 120 -4.83 16.33 -18.27
CA PHE A 120 -5.03 16.06 -19.69
C PHE A 120 -6.47 16.24 -20.17
N VAL A 121 -7.46 16.21 -19.28
CA VAL A 121 -8.88 16.30 -19.65
C VAL A 121 -9.41 17.69 -19.35
N TYR A 122 -9.60 18.47 -20.41
CA TYR A 122 -10.06 19.84 -20.35
C TYR A 122 -10.94 20.17 -21.56
N ASP A 123 -11.84 21.14 -21.40
CA ASP A 123 -12.60 21.73 -22.50
C ASP A 123 -12.89 23.20 -22.16
N ASP A 124 -12.25 24.11 -22.90
CA ASP A 124 -12.38 25.55 -22.68
C ASP A 124 -13.80 26.06 -22.96
N ASN A 125 -14.56 25.34 -23.81
CA ASN A 125 -15.94 25.72 -24.16
C ASN A 125 -16.97 25.11 -23.19
N ASP A 126 -16.68 23.94 -22.62
CA ASP A 126 -17.54 23.23 -21.67
C ASP A 126 -16.75 22.75 -20.43
N PRO A 127 -16.26 23.69 -19.59
CA PRO A 127 -15.47 23.34 -18.40
C PRO A 127 -16.29 22.54 -17.38
N ILE A 128 -17.60 22.80 -17.29
CA ILE A 128 -18.50 22.07 -16.38
C ILE A 128 -18.69 20.63 -16.86
N GLY A 129 -18.83 20.40 -18.16
CA GLY A 129 -18.90 19.05 -18.71
C GLY A 129 -17.60 18.27 -18.52
N ALA A 130 -16.44 18.91 -18.71
CA ALA A 130 -15.14 18.32 -18.42
C ALA A 130 -15.02 17.93 -16.92
N ALA A 131 -15.38 18.82 -16.00
CA ALA A 131 -15.39 18.54 -14.57
C ALA A 131 -16.30 17.34 -14.22
N ARG A 132 -17.52 17.29 -14.78
CA ARG A 132 -18.46 16.17 -14.59
C ARG A 132 -17.92 14.85 -15.12
N LEU A 133 -17.26 14.87 -16.28
CA LEU A 133 -16.60 13.68 -16.84
C LEU A 133 -15.49 13.17 -15.92
N LYS A 134 -14.64 14.07 -15.39
CA LYS A 134 -13.58 13.68 -14.47
C LYS A 134 -14.15 13.07 -13.17
N GLN A 135 -15.15 13.73 -12.57
CA GLN A 135 -15.85 13.23 -11.39
C GLN A 135 -16.51 11.86 -11.63
N LEU A 136 -17.08 11.63 -12.82
CA LEU A 136 -17.66 10.36 -13.20
C LEU A 136 -16.62 9.23 -13.19
N ILE A 137 -15.46 9.45 -13.82
CA ILE A 137 -14.41 8.43 -13.92
C ILE A 137 -13.79 8.12 -12.55
N VAL A 138 -13.48 9.14 -11.74
CA VAL A 138 -12.92 8.90 -10.40
C VAL A 138 -13.93 8.25 -9.46
N ARG A 139 -15.24 8.51 -9.64
CA ARG A 139 -16.28 7.78 -8.90
C ARG A 139 -16.37 6.33 -9.35
N TRP A 140 -16.28 6.06 -10.65
CA TRP A 140 -16.32 4.70 -11.19
C TRP A 140 -15.18 3.82 -10.68
N ILE A 141 -13.97 4.34 -10.46
CA ILE A 141 -12.88 3.54 -9.88
C ILE A 141 -13.06 3.26 -8.37
N CYS A 142 -13.91 4.01 -7.66
CA CYS A 142 -14.27 3.73 -6.26
C CYS A 142 -15.33 2.62 -6.13
N ILE A 143 -16.24 2.47 -7.11
CA ILE A 143 -17.34 1.50 -7.05
C ILE A 143 -16.84 0.06 -6.82
N PRO A 144 -15.83 -0.46 -7.55
CA PRO A 144 -15.40 -1.83 -7.35
C PRO A 144 -14.77 -2.06 -5.96
N VAL A 145 -14.21 -1.01 -5.32
CA VAL A 145 -13.74 -1.12 -3.93
C VAL A 145 -14.94 -1.33 -3.01
N ALA A 146 -15.99 -0.52 -3.14
CA ALA A 146 -17.22 -0.69 -2.36
C ALA A 146 -17.84 -2.08 -2.56
N MET A 147 -17.80 -2.62 -3.79
CA MET A 147 -18.29 -3.97 -4.08
C MET A 147 -17.43 -5.06 -3.42
N VAL A 148 -16.11 -4.91 -3.39
CA VAL A 148 -15.25 -5.81 -2.62
C VAL A 148 -15.60 -5.74 -1.13
N LEU A 149 -15.75 -4.54 -0.56
CA LEU A 149 -16.11 -4.37 0.85
C LEU A 149 -17.48 -5.01 1.16
N ARG A 150 -18.45 -4.83 0.27
CA ARG A 150 -19.77 -5.49 0.34
C ARG A 150 -19.65 -7.01 0.40
N ASP A 151 -18.88 -7.59 -0.52
CA ASP A 151 -18.76 -9.05 -0.66
C ASP A 151 -17.98 -9.67 0.51
N VAL A 152 -17.07 -8.90 1.13
CA VAL A 152 -16.34 -9.29 2.33
C VAL A 152 -17.20 -9.20 3.59
N PHE A 153 -18.01 -8.14 3.73
CA PHE A 153 -18.71 -7.78 4.96
C PHE A 153 -20.21 -8.11 4.90
N ILE A 154 -20.54 -9.31 4.44
CA ILE A 154 -21.92 -9.77 4.25
C ILE A 154 -22.79 -9.55 5.51
N ASP A 155 -22.21 -9.76 6.69
CA ASP A 155 -22.89 -9.68 7.99
C ASP A 155 -22.58 -8.41 8.80
N GLY A 156 -21.78 -7.49 8.26
CA GLY A 156 -21.36 -6.27 8.95
C GLY A 156 -22.33 -5.10 8.77
N ASP A 157 -22.39 -4.20 9.75
CA ASP A 157 -23.00 -2.87 9.57
C ASP A 157 -21.93 -1.94 8.98
N HIS A 158 -22.07 -1.60 7.70
CA HIS A 158 -21.13 -0.76 6.96
C HIS A 158 -21.84 -0.04 5.80
N ALA A 159 -21.27 1.08 5.35
CA ALA A 159 -21.91 2.01 4.41
C ALA A 159 -22.20 1.41 3.02
N TYR A 160 -21.51 0.33 2.66
CA TYR A 160 -21.52 -0.26 1.31
C TYR A 160 -22.23 -1.63 1.24
N ARG A 161 -23.02 -1.99 2.26
CA ARG A 161 -23.59 -3.34 2.44
C ARG A 161 -24.49 -3.84 1.30
N THR A 162 -25.18 -2.94 0.62
CA THR A 162 -26.02 -3.27 -0.52
C THR A 162 -25.81 -2.26 -1.63
N THR A 163 -26.12 -2.63 -2.87
CA THR A 163 -26.19 -1.69 -3.99
C THR A 163 -27.18 -0.54 -3.72
N GLU A 164 -28.27 -0.83 -3.02
CA GLU A 164 -29.20 0.18 -2.48
C GLU A 164 -28.53 1.17 -1.53
N ALA A 165 -27.72 0.66 -0.59
CA ALA A 165 -26.98 1.51 0.33
C ALA A 165 -25.97 2.39 -0.42
N MET A 166 -25.26 1.82 -1.41
CA MET A 166 -24.35 2.56 -2.29
C MET A 166 -25.06 3.68 -3.07
N GLU A 167 -26.30 3.45 -3.51
CA GLU A 167 -27.13 4.45 -4.16
C GLU A 167 -27.53 5.57 -3.19
N ARG A 168 -27.98 5.21 -1.98
CA ARG A 168 -28.40 6.17 -0.93
C ARG A 168 -27.28 7.13 -0.52
N ILE A 169 -26.03 6.65 -0.46
CA ILE A 169 -24.84 7.48 -0.15
C ILE A 169 -24.27 8.21 -1.40
N GLY A 170 -24.96 8.11 -2.54
CA GLY A 170 -24.58 8.75 -3.79
C GLY A 170 -23.28 8.24 -4.40
N LEU A 171 -22.87 6.99 -4.12
CA LEU A 171 -21.72 6.38 -4.77
C LEU A 171 -22.09 5.89 -6.19
N ILE A 172 -23.30 5.37 -6.36
CA ILE A 172 -23.84 4.94 -7.65
C ILE A 172 -25.16 5.66 -7.95
N THR A 173 -25.43 5.86 -9.23
CA THR A 173 -26.72 6.37 -9.71
C THR A 173 -27.74 5.23 -9.88
N PRO A 174 -29.05 5.53 -9.97
CA PRO A 174 -30.08 4.50 -10.17
C PRO A 174 -29.87 3.68 -11.46
N GLU A 175 -29.44 4.32 -12.55
CA GLU A 175 -29.15 3.65 -13.82
C GLU A 175 -27.93 2.73 -13.71
N GLU A 176 -26.86 3.18 -13.05
CA GLU A 176 -25.66 2.36 -12.85
C GLU A 176 -25.96 1.17 -11.94
N ARG A 177 -26.80 1.36 -10.92
CA ARG A 177 -27.28 0.27 -10.08
C ARG A 177 -28.02 -0.78 -10.91
N TYR A 178 -28.97 -0.34 -11.74
CA TYR A 178 -29.71 -1.24 -12.62
C TYR A 178 -28.78 -2.07 -13.49
N ARG A 179 -27.77 -1.45 -14.12
CA ARG A 179 -26.78 -2.16 -14.94
C ARG A 179 -25.91 -3.10 -14.11
N LEU A 180 -25.45 -2.66 -12.93
CA LEU A 180 -24.64 -3.50 -12.04
C LEU A 180 -25.38 -4.78 -11.63
N GLU A 181 -26.69 -4.70 -11.45
CA GLU A 181 -27.54 -5.81 -11.02
C GLU A 181 -28.01 -6.71 -12.17
N ASN A 182 -28.15 -6.19 -13.40
CA ASN A 182 -28.82 -6.89 -14.51
C ASN A 182 -27.96 -7.19 -15.73
N ASP A 183 -26.87 -6.44 -15.98
CA ASP A 183 -26.10 -6.60 -17.24
C ASP A 183 -25.16 -7.82 -17.19
N VAL A 184 -24.63 -8.18 -16.01
CA VAL A 184 -23.66 -9.27 -15.84
C VAL A 184 -23.86 -10.02 -14.52
N ASP A 185 -23.86 -11.35 -14.59
CA ASP A 185 -24.03 -12.22 -13.41
C ASP A 185 -22.73 -12.45 -12.61
N ARG A 186 -21.56 -12.36 -13.26
CA ARG A 186 -20.24 -12.66 -12.67
C ARG A 186 -19.27 -11.50 -12.83
N ALA A 187 -18.40 -11.33 -11.83
CA ALA A 187 -17.38 -10.28 -11.83
C ALA A 187 -17.95 -8.87 -12.03
N GLN A 188 -19.12 -8.58 -11.45
CA GLN A 188 -19.81 -7.28 -11.57
C GLN A 188 -18.90 -6.09 -11.23
N TRP A 189 -17.94 -6.29 -10.31
CA TRP A 189 -16.94 -5.29 -9.94
C TRP A 189 -16.07 -4.80 -11.12
N THR A 190 -15.94 -5.55 -12.22
CA THR A 190 -15.16 -5.08 -13.37
C THR A 190 -15.93 -4.07 -14.22
N MET A 191 -17.26 -4.03 -14.13
CA MET A 191 -18.10 -3.21 -15.01
C MET A 191 -17.75 -1.71 -14.95
N PRO A 192 -17.62 -1.06 -13.78
CA PRO A 192 -17.28 0.36 -13.72
C PRO A 192 -15.95 0.70 -14.40
N ILE A 193 -14.96 -0.19 -14.30
CA ILE A 193 -13.65 -0.01 -14.95
C ILE A 193 -13.78 -0.16 -16.48
N MET A 194 -14.60 -1.12 -16.93
CA MET A 194 -14.89 -1.31 -18.35
C MET A 194 -15.68 -0.12 -18.93
N TRP A 195 -16.62 0.44 -18.18
CA TRP A 195 -17.34 1.66 -18.57
C TRP A 195 -16.38 2.84 -18.73
N ALA A 196 -15.45 3.03 -17.79
CA ALA A 196 -14.41 4.05 -17.88
C ALA A 196 -13.55 3.89 -19.14
N GLY A 197 -12.99 2.71 -19.36
CA GLY A 197 -12.14 2.45 -20.52
C GLY A 197 -12.88 2.62 -21.86
N HIS A 198 -14.13 2.17 -21.94
CA HIS A 198 -14.94 2.31 -23.14
C HIS A 198 -15.38 3.77 -23.40
N LEU A 199 -15.70 4.53 -22.34
CA LEU A 199 -15.99 5.96 -22.45
C LEU A 199 -14.78 6.73 -22.98
N LEU A 200 -13.60 6.48 -22.44
CA LEU A 200 -12.35 7.11 -22.90
C LEU A 200 -12.09 6.80 -24.38
N SER A 201 -12.28 5.56 -24.82
CA SER A 201 -12.15 5.18 -26.24
C SER A 201 -13.12 5.95 -27.13
N ARG A 202 -14.38 6.11 -26.70
CA ARG A 202 -15.37 6.88 -27.46
C ARG A 202 -15.00 8.36 -27.57
N LEU A 203 -14.49 8.96 -26.49
CA LEU A 203 -14.11 10.38 -26.50
C LEU A 203 -12.89 10.63 -27.39
N ARG A 204 -11.94 9.69 -27.43
CA ARG A 204 -10.84 9.70 -28.41
C ARG A 204 -11.37 9.68 -29.85
N ASP A 205 -12.26 8.74 -30.16
CA ASP A 205 -12.78 8.54 -31.52
C ASP A 205 -13.70 9.70 -31.98
N GLN A 206 -14.33 10.40 -31.04
CA GLN A 206 -15.18 11.57 -31.31
C GLN A 206 -14.37 12.86 -31.41
N ASN A 207 -13.43 12.92 -32.36
CA ASN A 207 -12.60 14.10 -32.63
C ASN A 207 -11.80 14.58 -31.40
N HIS A 208 -11.28 13.64 -30.59
CA HIS A 208 -10.50 13.94 -29.38
C HIS A 208 -11.22 14.88 -28.40
N ARG A 209 -12.51 14.65 -28.16
CA ARG A 209 -13.31 15.47 -27.24
C ARG A 209 -12.67 15.49 -25.85
N TYR A 210 -12.74 16.64 -25.19
CA TYR A 210 -12.11 16.89 -23.89
C TYR A 210 -10.57 16.69 -23.88
N GLY A 211 -9.91 16.90 -25.02
CA GLY A 211 -8.45 16.78 -25.12
C GLY A 211 -7.92 15.34 -25.12
N ILE A 212 -8.81 14.34 -25.24
CA ILE A 212 -8.43 12.93 -25.18
C ILE A 212 -7.85 12.50 -26.54
N THR A 213 -6.55 12.70 -26.69
CA THR A 213 -5.76 12.20 -27.82
C THR A 213 -5.42 10.71 -27.66
N GLU A 214 -4.86 10.08 -28.69
CA GLU A 214 -4.41 8.69 -28.63
C GLU A 214 -3.40 8.44 -27.50
N PHE A 215 -2.47 9.38 -27.27
CA PHE A 215 -1.49 9.28 -26.19
C PHE A 215 -2.16 9.36 -24.80
N VAL A 216 -3.06 10.33 -24.60
CA VAL A 216 -3.80 10.51 -23.33
C VAL A 216 -4.68 9.29 -23.05
N HIS A 217 -5.35 8.77 -24.08
CA HIS A 217 -6.15 7.55 -23.99
C HIS A 217 -5.30 6.36 -23.53
N LEU A 218 -4.16 6.12 -24.16
CA LEU A 218 -3.26 5.02 -23.81
C LEU A 218 -2.79 5.12 -22.34
N GLN A 219 -2.39 6.32 -21.91
CA GLN A 219 -1.94 6.58 -20.55
C GLN A 219 -3.04 6.27 -19.52
N LEU A 220 -4.25 6.81 -19.72
CA LEU A 220 -5.37 6.60 -18.80
C LEU A 220 -5.84 5.14 -18.76
N VAL A 221 -5.89 4.47 -19.92
CA VAL A 221 -6.24 3.04 -20.00
C VAL A 221 -5.19 2.16 -19.31
N GLN A 222 -3.90 2.53 -19.38
CA GLN A 222 -2.85 1.84 -18.65
C GLN A 222 -3.05 1.96 -17.14
N GLN A 223 -3.40 3.15 -16.63
CA GLN A 223 -3.72 3.29 -15.20
C GLN A 223 -4.98 2.50 -14.82
N LEU A 224 -6.03 2.50 -15.65
CA LEU A 224 -7.22 1.67 -15.42
C LEU A 224 -6.89 0.17 -15.38
N ALA A 225 -5.95 -0.30 -16.18
CA ALA A 225 -5.48 -1.68 -16.15
C ALA A 225 -4.73 -2.01 -14.85
N LEU A 226 -3.91 -1.09 -14.33
CA LEU A 226 -3.26 -1.22 -13.02
C LEU A 226 -4.31 -1.22 -11.90
N VAL A 227 -5.32 -0.37 -12.02
CA VAL A 227 -6.47 -0.32 -11.10
C VAL A 227 -7.20 -1.67 -11.06
N ARG A 228 -7.54 -2.21 -12.24
CA ARG A 228 -8.10 -3.55 -12.34
C ARG A 228 -7.19 -4.61 -11.72
N GLY A 229 -5.88 -4.50 -11.95
CA GLY A 229 -4.88 -5.43 -11.45
C GLY A 229 -4.93 -5.56 -9.93
N TYR A 230 -4.98 -4.45 -9.19
CA TYR A 230 -5.04 -4.51 -7.73
C TYR A 230 -6.32 -5.18 -7.22
N PHE A 231 -7.47 -4.97 -7.87
CA PHE A 231 -8.71 -5.64 -7.48
C PHE A 231 -8.57 -7.16 -7.59
N GLY A 232 -7.92 -7.66 -8.65
CA GLY A 232 -7.59 -9.08 -8.77
C GLY A 232 -6.88 -9.63 -7.53
N TYR A 233 -5.90 -8.89 -7.00
CA TYR A 233 -5.19 -9.25 -5.78
C TYR A 233 -6.06 -9.19 -4.51
N LEU A 234 -7.07 -8.31 -4.44
CA LEU A 234 -8.02 -8.27 -3.32
C LEU A 234 -8.96 -9.48 -3.31
N TYR A 235 -9.30 -10.04 -4.48
CA TYR A 235 -10.15 -11.22 -4.57
C TYR A 235 -9.42 -12.53 -4.22
N VAL A 236 -8.12 -12.65 -4.48
CA VAL A 236 -7.35 -13.86 -4.15
C VAL A 236 -7.51 -14.31 -2.68
N PRO A 237 -7.29 -13.47 -1.66
CA PRO A 237 -7.44 -13.89 -0.26
C PRO A 237 -8.89 -14.24 0.12
N MET A 238 -9.89 -13.74 -0.62
CA MET A 238 -11.29 -14.09 -0.38
C MET A 238 -11.60 -15.52 -0.84
N TRP A 239 -11.14 -15.90 -2.03
CA TRP A 239 -11.47 -17.21 -2.62
C TRP A 239 -10.51 -18.32 -2.21
N VAL A 240 -9.28 -17.97 -1.84
CA VAL A 240 -8.21 -18.94 -1.57
C VAL A 240 -7.71 -18.77 -0.14
N PRO A 241 -8.42 -19.29 0.87
CA PRO A 241 -7.94 -19.27 2.25
C PRO A 241 -6.69 -20.15 2.44
N VAL A 242 -6.01 -20.00 3.58
CA VAL A 242 -4.97 -20.97 3.98
C VAL A 242 -5.63 -22.34 4.12
N PRO A 243 -5.04 -23.44 3.60
CA PRO A 243 -5.65 -24.76 3.63
C PRO A 243 -6.13 -25.17 5.03
N LEU A 244 -7.38 -25.62 5.10
CA LEU A 244 -8.03 -25.97 6.37
C LEU A 244 -7.23 -27.01 7.17
N MET A 245 -6.72 -28.05 6.48
CA MET A 245 -5.89 -29.09 7.11
C MET A 245 -4.66 -28.52 7.81
N TYR A 246 -4.06 -27.46 7.26
CA TYR A 246 -2.89 -26.84 7.87
C TYR A 246 -3.30 -26.07 9.14
N ARG A 247 -4.38 -25.29 9.06
CA ARG A 247 -4.95 -24.60 10.23
C ARG A 247 -5.33 -25.58 11.34
N GLN A 248 -5.96 -26.70 11.00
CA GLN A 248 -6.35 -27.76 11.93
C GLN A 248 -5.14 -28.40 12.61
N LEU A 249 -4.11 -28.77 11.82
CA LEU A 249 -2.89 -29.38 12.34
C LEU A 249 -2.19 -28.46 13.36
N VAL A 250 -2.04 -27.18 13.02
CA VAL A 250 -1.37 -26.20 13.90
C VAL A 250 -2.18 -25.98 15.18
N ASN A 251 -3.49 -25.74 15.06
CA ASN A 251 -4.38 -25.57 16.21
C ASN A 251 -4.37 -26.79 17.13
N ALA A 252 -4.49 -28.00 16.58
CA ALA A 252 -4.50 -29.22 17.35
C ALA A 252 -3.17 -29.41 18.10
N THR A 253 -2.04 -29.22 17.42
CA THR A 253 -0.71 -29.40 18.03
C THR A 253 -0.46 -28.39 19.17
N VAL A 254 -0.82 -27.12 18.98
CA VAL A 254 -0.73 -26.09 20.03
C VAL A 254 -1.59 -26.48 21.23
N ARG A 255 -2.85 -26.86 21.01
CA ARG A 255 -3.77 -27.21 22.11
C ARG A 255 -3.34 -28.48 22.83
N ILE A 256 -2.90 -29.52 22.12
CA ILE A 256 -2.36 -30.76 22.72
C ILE A 256 -1.14 -30.43 23.59
N TYR A 257 -0.23 -29.59 23.10
CA TYR A 257 0.94 -29.17 23.87
C TYR A 257 0.56 -28.46 25.17
N VAL A 258 -0.34 -27.47 25.11
CA VAL A 258 -0.79 -26.73 26.29
C VAL A 258 -1.53 -27.64 27.28
N ILE A 259 -2.37 -28.57 26.81
CA ILE A 259 -3.01 -29.58 27.66
C ILE A 259 -1.95 -30.40 28.40
N CYS A 260 -0.92 -30.88 27.71
CA CYS A 260 0.14 -31.66 28.35
C CYS A 260 0.89 -30.86 29.42
N VAL A 261 1.19 -29.58 29.15
CA VAL A 261 1.81 -28.67 30.13
C VAL A 261 0.92 -28.45 31.35
N VAL A 262 -0.39 -28.25 31.15
CA VAL A 262 -1.37 -28.05 32.23
C VAL A 262 -1.53 -29.31 33.07
N LEU A 263 -1.58 -30.50 32.46
CA LEU A 263 -1.59 -31.79 33.17
C LEU A 263 -0.29 -32.02 33.97
N LEU A 264 0.83 -31.47 33.49
CA LEU A 264 2.12 -31.53 34.18
C LEU A 264 2.26 -30.49 35.31
N ALA A 265 1.36 -29.52 35.42
CA ALA A 265 1.37 -28.52 36.49
C ALA A 265 1.39 -29.19 37.88
N GLY A 266 2.23 -28.68 38.77
CA GLY A 266 2.60 -29.29 40.05
C GLY A 266 3.81 -30.23 39.98
N ASN A 267 4.28 -30.58 38.78
CA ASN A 267 5.43 -31.46 38.50
C ASN A 267 6.26 -30.98 37.29
N LEU A 268 6.28 -29.67 37.00
CA LEU A 268 7.04 -29.13 35.86
C LEU A 268 8.57 -29.28 36.03
N ASN A 269 9.04 -29.59 37.23
CA ASN A 269 10.43 -29.99 37.48
C ASN A 269 10.88 -31.18 36.62
N LEU A 270 9.96 -32.03 36.15
CA LEU A 270 10.25 -33.12 35.22
C LEU A 270 10.69 -32.65 33.83
N LEU A 271 10.49 -31.37 33.49
CA LEU A 271 11.00 -30.75 32.25
C LEU A 271 12.45 -30.24 32.40
N SER A 272 12.97 -30.16 33.63
CA SER A 272 14.33 -29.72 33.92
C SER A 272 15.30 -30.89 33.90
N SER A 273 16.23 -30.90 32.95
CA SER A 273 17.37 -31.82 32.95
C SER A 273 18.42 -31.48 34.03
N ALA A 274 18.29 -30.34 34.70
CA ALA A 274 19.21 -29.89 35.74
C ALA A 274 18.83 -30.50 37.09
N SER A 275 19.64 -31.47 37.51
CA SER A 275 19.92 -31.97 38.87
C SER A 275 18.89 -31.74 39.98
N ASN A 276 18.59 -32.84 40.68
CA ASN A 276 17.86 -33.03 41.94
C ASN A 276 18.29 -32.16 43.15
N SER A 277 18.88 -30.97 42.97
CA SER A 277 19.47 -30.13 44.03
C SER A 277 18.67 -28.88 44.39
N VAL A 278 17.67 -28.48 43.58
CA VAL A 278 16.73 -27.42 43.95
C VAL A 278 15.38 -28.07 44.21
N ASP A 279 14.88 -27.92 45.42
CA ASP A 279 13.55 -28.40 45.83
C ASP A 279 12.47 -27.48 45.22
N VAL A 280 12.38 -27.50 43.88
CA VAL A 280 11.44 -26.71 43.07
C VAL A 280 9.98 -27.02 43.47
N GLY A 281 9.75 -28.16 44.13
CA GLY A 281 8.45 -28.56 44.67
C GLY A 281 7.83 -27.55 45.66
N ASN A 282 8.64 -26.71 46.31
CA ASN A 282 8.13 -25.67 47.21
C ASN A 282 7.64 -24.39 46.50
N TYR A 283 7.92 -24.22 45.21
CA TYR A 283 7.58 -23.01 44.46
C TYR A 283 6.50 -23.27 43.39
N ARG A 284 5.40 -23.94 43.78
CA ARG A 284 4.28 -24.27 42.87
C ARG A 284 3.61 -23.07 42.18
N TRP A 285 3.81 -21.85 42.69
CA TRP A 285 3.38 -20.62 42.00
C TRP A 285 4.17 -20.37 40.71
N LEU A 286 5.41 -20.88 40.60
CA LEU A 286 6.21 -20.83 39.36
C LEU A 286 5.52 -21.62 38.25
N ASP A 287 4.82 -22.71 38.57
CA ASP A 287 4.08 -23.49 37.58
C ASP A 287 2.94 -22.68 36.97
N THR A 288 2.29 -21.83 37.76
CA THR A 288 1.25 -20.91 37.26
C THR A 288 1.85 -19.87 36.32
N ILE A 289 3.03 -19.33 36.64
CA ILE A 289 3.76 -18.39 35.77
C ILE A 289 4.22 -19.08 34.48
N TYR A 290 4.68 -20.32 34.58
CA TYR A 290 5.08 -21.11 33.41
C TYR A 290 3.90 -21.36 32.47
N VAL A 291 2.75 -21.80 33.00
CA VAL A 291 1.52 -22.00 32.22
C VAL A 291 1.05 -20.69 31.58
N LEU A 292 1.06 -19.58 32.32
CA LEU A 292 0.76 -18.25 31.79
C LEU A 292 1.68 -17.89 30.61
N SER A 293 2.98 -18.16 30.77
CA SER A 293 3.99 -17.84 29.75
C SER A 293 3.79 -18.69 28.49
N VAL A 294 3.58 -20.00 28.65
CA VAL A 294 3.26 -20.94 27.57
C VAL A 294 1.97 -20.53 26.85
N PHE A 295 0.94 -20.12 27.60
CA PHE A 295 -0.30 -19.62 27.01
C PHE A 295 -0.06 -18.39 26.15
N LEU A 296 0.59 -17.35 26.69
CA LEU A 296 0.85 -16.11 25.95
C LEU A 296 1.73 -16.34 24.72
N ILE A 297 2.74 -17.20 24.82
CA ILE A 297 3.67 -17.49 23.72
C ILE A 297 3.01 -18.33 22.64
N TYR A 298 2.27 -19.39 22.96
CA TYR A 298 1.78 -20.31 21.93
C TYR A 298 0.33 -20.05 21.54
N ILE A 299 -0.60 -19.97 22.51
CA ILE A 299 -2.01 -19.66 22.23
C ILE A 299 -2.13 -18.20 21.81
N GLY A 300 -1.46 -17.28 22.51
CA GLY A 300 -1.43 -15.87 22.13
C GLY A 300 -0.90 -15.65 20.71
N TRP A 301 0.23 -16.27 20.36
CA TRP A 301 0.81 -16.17 19.01
C TRP A 301 -0.07 -16.83 17.94
N LEU A 302 -0.69 -17.98 18.24
CA LEU A 302 -1.66 -18.61 17.35
C LEU A 302 -2.86 -17.69 17.08
N HIS A 303 -3.40 -17.05 18.11
CA HIS A 303 -4.50 -16.11 17.95
C HIS A 303 -4.11 -14.87 17.16
N VAL A 304 -2.89 -14.33 17.33
CA VAL A 304 -2.40 -13.25 16.46
C VAL A 304 -2.45 -13.68 14.99
N ALA A 305 -2.06 -14.91 14.68
CA ALA A 305 -2.17 -15.44 13.32
C ALA A 305 -3.63 -15.58 12.86
N ASP A 306 -4.51 -16.15 13.68
CA ASP A 306 -5.94 -16.30 13.34
C ASP A 306 -6.60 -14.94 13.06
N GLU A 307 -6.24 -13.90 13.81
CA GLU A 307 -6.76 -12.55 13.64
C GLU A 307 -6.25 -11.88 12.37
N LEU A 308 -4.99 -12.15 11.98
CA LEU A 308 -4.41 -11.66 10.72
C LEU A 308 -4.84 -12.48 9.50
N ALA A 309 -5.33 -13.70 9.70
CA ALA A 309 -5.77 -14.58 8.62
C ALA A 309 -6.93 -13.97 7.82
N ASN A 310 -7.81 -13.21 8.49
CA ASN A 310 -8.81 -12.39 7.83
C ASN A 310 -8.25 -10.97 7.60
N VAL A 311 -7.78 -10.70 6.38
CA VAL A 311 -7.18 -9.40 6.03
C VAL A 311 -8.18 -8.25 6.08
N PHE A 312 -9.45 -8.55 5.86
CA PHE A 312 -10.49 -7.54 5.91
C PHE A 312 -11.18 -7.47 7.26
N ARG A 313 -10.64 -8.09 8.31
CA ARG A 313 -11.25 -8.05 9.63
C ARG A 313 -11.58 -6.61 10.08
N ILE A 314 -12.84 -6.40 10.49
CA ILE A 314 -13.26 -5.20 11.22
C ILE A 314 -12.87 -5.41 12.68
N SER A 315 -11.95 -4.59 13.16
CA SER A 315 -11.52 -4.61 14.54
C SER A 315 -11.09 -3.21 14.97
N PRO A 316 -11.05 -2.92 16.28
CA PRO A 316 -10.66 -1.59 16.74
C PRO A 316 -9.22 -1.18 16.38
N ASP A 317 -8.33 -2.17 16.27
CA ASP A 317 -6.96 -2.07 15.79
C ASP A 317 -6.83 -2.22 14.26
N GLY A 318 -7.94 -2.53 13.58
CA GLY A 318 -8.02 -2.72 12.13
C GLY A 318 -8.21 -1.41 11.37
N LEU A 319 -8.04 -1.49 10.05
CA LEU A 319 -8.31 -0.37 9.16
C LEU A 319 -9.83 -0.15 9.07
N ASP A 320 -10.25 1.09 9.26
CA ASP A 320 -11.63 1.50 8.99
C ASP A 320 -11.84 1.61 7.48
N PHE A 321 -12.47 0.58 6.88
CA PHE A 321 -12.63 0.50 5.43
C PHE A 321 -13.64 1.50 4.89
N ASP A 322 -14.63 1.91 5.70
CA ASP A 322 -15.63 2.89 5.31
C ASP A 322 -15.02 4.29 5.27
N ASP A 323 -14.27 4.65 6.31
CA ASP A 323 -13.49 5.90 6.34
C ASP A 323 -12.41 5.90 5.24
N TYR A 324 -11.74 4.76 5.02
CA TYR A 324 -10.76 4.64 3.95
C TYR A 324 -11.37 4.91 2.57
N LEU A 325 -12.46 4.25 2.19
CA LEU A 325 -13.02 4.47 0.84
C LEU A 325 -13.67 5.86 0.69
N SER A 326 -14.32 6.36 1.75
CA SER A 326 -14.94 7.69 1.71
C SER A 326 -13.90 8.81 1.61
N SER A 327 -12.80 8.75 2.37
CA SER A 327 -11.69 9.70 2.25
C SER A 327 -11.07 9.68 0.85
N GLN A 328 -10.79 8.48 0.30
CA GLN A 328 -10.27 8.36 -1.06
C GLN A 328 -11.20 8.97 -2.12
N ARG A 329 -12.51 8.72 -2.01
CA ARG A 329 -13.50 9.29 -2.92
C ARG A 329 -13.48 10.83 -2.86
N VAL A 330 -13.37 11.42 -1.67
CA VAL A 330 -13.30 12.87 -1.49
C VAL A 330 -12.00 13.44 -2.05
N ASP A 331 -10.86 12.78 -1.79
CA ASP A 331 -9.56 13.18 -2.32
C ASP A 331 -9.57 13.20 -3.86
N PHE A 332 -10.06 12.13 -4.49
CA PHE A 332 -10.10 12.10 -5.96
C PHE A 332 -11.04 13.16 -6.53
N ALA A 333 -12.18 13.40 -5.87
CA ALA A 333 -13.14 14.42 -6.30
C ALA A 333 -12.57 15.84 -6.18
N THR A 334 -11.79 16.13 -5.14
CA THR A 334 -11.14 17.43 -4.97
C THR A 334 -9.98 17.62 -5.94
N MET A 335 -9.21 16.56 -6.22
CA MET A 335 -8.12 16.62 -7.20
C MET A 335 -8.59 16.90 -8.62
N VAL A 336 -9.79 16.47 -8.99
CA VAL A 336 -10.35 16.70 -10.33
C VAL A 336 -11.22 17.94 -10.45
N ASP A 337 -11.43 18.66 -9.35
CA ASP A 337 -12.19 19.90 -9.35
C ASP A 337 -11.37 21.06 -9.95
N ASP A 338 -11.84 21.59 -11.07
CA ASP A 338 -11.22 22.73 -11.75
C ASP A 338 -11.14 23.98 -10.89
N HIS A 339 -12.03 24.14 -9.89
CA HIS A 339 -11.99 25.29 -8.98
C HIS A 339 -10.83 25.22 -7.98
N CYS A 340 -10.33 24.00 -7.70
CA CYS A 340 -9.24 23.77 -6.76
C CYS A 340 -7.86 24.02 -7.38
N ILE A 341 -7.76 24.11 -8.72
CA ILE A 341 -6.49 24.20 -9.43
C ILE A 341 -6.35 25.58 -10.04
N LYS A 342 -5.95 26.53 -9.19
CA LYS A 342 -5.56 27.86 -9.64
C LYS A 342 -4.04 27.93 -9.61
N LEU A 343 -3.45 28.12 -10.79
CA LEU A 343 -2.02 28.33 -10.89
C LEU A 343 -1.64 29.64 -10.17
N PRO A 344 -0.48 29.68 -9.47
CA PRO A 344 0.08 30.93 -8.98
C PRO A 344 0.24 31.94 -10.13
N THR A 345 0.16 33.24 -9.81
CA THR A 345 0.37 34.29 -10.82
C THR A 345 1.82 34.27 -11.29
N ILE A 346 2.04 34.63 -12.56
CA ILE A 346 3.39 34.70 -13.15
C ILE A 346 4.30 35.61 -12.32
N GLU A 347 3.76 36.71 -11.78
CA GLU A 347 4.46 37.63 -10.89
C GLU A 347 4.96 36.93 -9.62
N SER A 348 4.10 36.16 -8.95
CA SER A 348 4.49 35.42 -7.74
C SER A 348 5.57 34.37 -8.01
N ILE A 349 5.52 33.72 -9.18
CA ILE A 349 6.52 32.73 -9.60
C ILE A 349 7.85 33.43 -9.90
N ALA A 350 7.81 34.62 -10.49
CA ALA A 350 9.00 35.40 -10.80
C ALA A 350 9.70 35.98 -9.55
N GLU A 351 8.95 36.17 -8.46
CA GLU A 351 9.43 36.68 -7.17
C GLU A 351 9.99 35.58 -6.24
N GLU A 352 9.83 34.29 -6.59
CA GLU A 352 10.29 33.19 -5.76
C GLU A 352 11.84 33.15 -5.67
N PRO A 353 12.42 33.21 -4.45
CA PRO A 353 13.87 33.28 -4.29
C PRO A 353 14.51 31.96 -4.72
N LEU A 354 15.61 32.03 -5.47
CA LEU A 354 16.28 30.84 -5.98
C LEU A 354 17.41 30.39 -5.02
N PRO A 355 17.90 29.13 -5.13
CA PRO A 355 18.93 28.63 -4.21
C PRO A 355 20.16 29.55 -4.13
N GLY A 356 20.39 30.15 -2.95
CA GLY A 356 21.49 31.08 -2.70
C GLY A 356 21.13 32.57 -2.81
N GLU A 357 19.88 32.93 -3.08
CA GLU A 357 19.36 34.29 -3.00
C GLU A 357 18.82 34.58 -1.58
N GLU A 358 18.80 35.86 -1.19
CA GLU A 358 18.22 36.28 0.09
C GLU A 358 16.72 35.90 0.12
N GLY A 359 16.29 35.20 1.17
CA GLY A 359 14.92 34.69 1.31
C GLY A 359 14.74 33.22 0.93
N PHE A 360 15.72 32.57 0.31
CA PHE A 360 15.70 31.12 0.10
C PHE A 360 15.98 30.39 1.43
N ASN A 361 14.92 30.01 2.14
CA ASN A 361 14.99 29.33 3.43
C ASN A 361 14.74 27.83 3.26
N CYS A 362 15.77 27.01 3.45
CA CYS A 362 15.61 25.58 3.69
C CYS A 362 15.85 25.28 5.18
N PHE A 363 15.01 24.41 5.76
CA PHE A 363 15.25 23.92 7.13
C PHE A 363 16.65 23.30 7.20
N PRO A 364 17.45 23.51 8.27
CA PRO A 364 18.80 22.95 8.32
C PRO A 364 18.75 21.43 8.23
N ILE A 365 19.10 20.90 7.05
CA ILE A 365 19.18 19.47 6.80
C ILE A 365 20.43 18.96 7.52
N MET A 366 20.28 18.20 8.60
CA MET A 366 21.39 17.54 9.31
C MET A 366 22.02 16.37 8.53
N ARG A 367 21.99 16.41 7.19
CA ARG A 367 22.79 15.49 6.36
C ARG A 367 24.06 16.25 5.99
N ASP A 368 25.21 15.66 6.31
CA ASP A 368 26.55 16.20 6.02
C ASP A 368 26.84 16.11 4.51
N HIS A 369 26.05 16.82 3.73
CA HIS A 369 26.35 17.19 2.37
C HIS A 369 26.48 18.69 2.42
N ARG A 370 27.71 19.19 2.31
CA ARG A 370 27.97 20.59 1.97
C ARG A 370 27.18 20.85 0.70
N TYR A 371 26.01 21.45 0.84
CA TYR A 371 25.17 21.85 -0.28
C TYR A 371 25.93 22.96 -1.00
N GLU A 372 26.76 22.58 -1.97
CA GLU A 372 27.15 23.52 -3.00
C GLU A 372 25.86 23.92 -3.72
N ALA A 373 25.62 25.23 -3.86
CA ALA A 373 24.52 25.72 -4.66
C ALA A 373 24.56 24.99 -6.01
N VAL A 374 23.42 24.48 -6.48
CA VAL A 374 23.28 23.69 -7.71
C VAL A 374 24.25 24.25 -8.77
N PRO A 375 25.29 23.50 -9.22
CA PRO A 375 26.38 24.08 -10.02
C PRO A 375 25.92 24.82 -11.27
N GLY A 376 24.75 24.44 -11.82
CA GLY A 376 24.11 25.14 -12.92
C GLY A 376 23.60 26.55 -12.58
N TRP A 377 23.14 26.77 -11.35
CA TRP A 377 22.53 28.03 -10.90
C TRP A 377 23.55 29.16 -10.75
N GLN A 378 24.70 28.88 -10.13
CA GLN A 378 25.79 29.86 -10.07
C GLN A 378 26.32 30.22 -11.47
N LYS A 379 26.37 29.23 -12.37
CA LYS A 379 26.75 29.43 -13.78
C LYS A 379 25.73 30.30 -14.52
N PHE A 380 24.44 30.11 -14.25
CA PHE A 380 23.35 30.94 -14.78
C PHE A 380 23.41 32.38 -14.24
N GLN A 381 23.60 32.58 -12.93
CA GLN A 381 23.75 33.92 -12.35
C GLN A 381 25.02 34.64 -12.85
N GLN A 382 26.15 33.93 -13.02
CA GLN A 382 27.35 34.51 -13.64
C GLN A 382 27.11 34.94 -15.09
N ASN A 383 26.33 34.17 -15.85
CA ASN A 383 25.94 34.51 -17.21
C ASN A 383 24.95 35.70 -17.25
N ARG A 384 24.07 35.82 -16.26
CA ARG A 384 23.12 36.94 -16.14
C ARG A 384 23.81 38.25 -15.69
N ARG A 385 24.84 38.17 -14.84
CA ARG A 385 25.64 39.32 -14.35
C ARG A 385 26.69 39.81 -15.32
N ARG A 386 27.05 39.02 -16.34
CA ARG A 386 27.83 39.53 -17.46
C ARG A 386 26.85 40.12 -18.47
N PRO A 387 26.71 41.46 -18.59
CA PRO A 387 26.28 41.97 -19.88
C PRO A 387 27.32 41.41 -20.86
N GLN A 388 26.87 40.62 -21.84
CA GLN A 388 27.68 40.41 -23.03
C GLN A 388 27.92 41.81 -23.59
N ARG A 389 29.07 42.41 -23.27
CA ARG A 389 29.71 43.32 -24.22
C ARG A 389 29.84 42.44 -25.44
N ALA A 390 29.01 42.71 -26.45
CA ALA A 390 29.24 42.22 -27.79
C ALA A 390 30.65 42.68 -28.16
N SER A 391 31.67 41.84 -27.92
CA SER A 391 32.94 42.03 -28.58
C SER A 391 32.65 41.74 -30.04
N VAL A 392 33.02 42.69 -30.89
CA VAL A 392 32.92 42.62 -32.36
C VAL A 392 33.94 41.62 -32.91
N THR A 393 34.05 40.46 -32.27
CA THR A 393 34.88 39.32 -32.64
C THR A 393 34.04 38.07 -32.46
N GLY A 394 32.95 38.03 -33.23
CA GLY A 394 32.14 36.83 -33.40
C GLY A 394 33.00 35.68 -33.90
N SER A 395 33.05 34.63 -33.08
CA SER A 395 32.95 33.23 -33.52
C SER A 395 33.73 32.79 -34.76
N ARG A 396 35.01 32.47 -34.58
CA ARG A 396 35.76 31.61 -35.53
C ARG A 396 35.05 30.28 -35.82
N THR A 397 34.18 29.81 -34.93
CA THR A 397 33.37 28.59 -35.11
C THR A 397 32.10 28.82 -35.93
N TYR A 398 31.39 29.95 -35.77
CA TYR A 398 30.19 30.24 -36.55
C TYR A 398 30.56 30.66 -37.98
N ASP A 399 31.64 31.43 -38.16
CA ASP A 399 32.16 31.79 -39.48
C ASP A 399 32.70 30.56 -40.24
N ALA A 400 33.28 29.59 -39.53
CA ALA A 400 33.68 28.32 -40.13
C ALA A 400 32.46 27.47 -40.55
N PHE A 401 31.39 27.46 -39.75
CA PHE A 401 30.14 26.78 -40.09
C PHE A 401 29.40 27.48 -41.23
N GLU A 402 29.36 28.82 -41.27
CA GLU A 402 28.82 29.60 -42.38
C GLU A 402 29.67 29.43 -43.66
N HIS A 403 31.00 29.40 -43.56
CA HIS A 403 31.86 29.09 -44.72
C HIS A 403 31.68 27.66 -45.23
N LEU A 404 31.57 26.67 -44.34
CA LEU A 404 31.28 25.28 -44.71
C LEU A 404 29.90 25.17 -45.37
N ARG A 405 28.87 25.77 -44.77
CA ARG A 405 27.52 25.81 -45.31
C ARG A 405 27.43 26.54 -46.65
N ALA A 406 28.11 27.67 -46.80
CA ALA A 406 28.20 28.40 -48.06
C ALA A 406 29.00 27.64 -49.12
N SER A 407 30.01 26.86 -48.73
CA SER A 407 30.77 26.00 -49.66
C SER A 407 29.97 24.79 -50.13
N GLU A 408 29.16 24.18 -49.26
CA GLU A 408 28.23 23.10 -49.63
C GLU A 408 27.07 23.61 -50.48
N LEU A 409 26.48 24.76 -50.13
CA LEU A 409 25.43 25.38 -50.94
C LEU A 409 25.96 25.79 -52.32
N ARG A 410 27.21 26.28 -52.42
CA ARG A 410 27.86 26.54 -53.71
C ARG A 410 28.10 25.24 -54.48
N ARG A 411 28.64 24.19 -53.86
CA ARG A 411 28.84 22.88 -54.51
C ARG A 411 27.54 22.26 -55.03
N ASN A 412 26.46 22.35 -54.24
CA ASN A 412 25.14 21.86 -54.64
C ASN A 412 24.54 22.73 -55.76
N ALA A 413 24.76 24.04 -55.74
CA ALA A 413 24.35 24.93 -56.82
C ALA A 413 25.14 24.68 -58.12
N THR A 414 26.46 24.43 -58.07
CA THR A 414 27.23 24.06 -59.27
C THR A 414 26.81 22.70 -59.80
N HIS A 415 26.58 21.70 -58.94
CA HIS A 415 26.05 20.39 -59.37
C HIS A 415 24.67 20.49 -60.04
N MET A 416 23.81 21.37 -59.54
CA MET A 416 22.48 21.61 -60.10
C MET A 416 22.55 22.43 -61.41
N ILE A 417 23.48 23.38 -61.52
CA ILE A 417 23.71 24.16 -62.75
C ILE A 417 24.36 23.29 -63.83
N ASP A 418 25.28 22.40 -63.47
CA ASP A 418 25.92 21.47 -64.39
C ASP A 418 24.95 20.36 -64.83
N SER A 419 24.04 19.89 -63.96
CA SER A 419 22.97 18.98 -64.36
C SER A 419 21.93 19.67 -65.26
N LEU A 420 21.60 20.95 -65.00
CA LEU A 420 20.73 21.75 -65.87
C LEU A 420 21.39 22.12 -67.20
N ARG A 421 22.72 22.31 -67.23
CA ARG A 421 23.48 22.51 -68.48
C ARG A 421 23.60 21.23 -69.30
N GLY A 422 23.81 20.08 -68.65
CA GLY A 422 23.75 18.77 -69.31
C GLY A 422 22.36 18.51 -69.91
N PHE A 423 21.31 18.78 -69.13
CA PHE A 423 19.92 18.65 -69.59
C PHE A 423 19.56 19.63 -70.72
N MET A 424 20.08 20.87 -70.69
CA MET A 424 19.89 21.84 -71.78
C MET A 424 20.74 21.55 -73.02
N HIS A 425 21.88 20.86 -72.88
CA HIS A 425 22.70 20.42 -74.01
C HIS A 425 22.05 19.21 -74.71
N ASP A 426 21.44 18.30 -73.96
CA ASP A 426 20.62 17.20 -74.51
C ASP A 426 19.34 17.71 -75.18
N LEU A 427 18.79 18.85 -74.75
CA LEU A 427 17.63 19.51 -75.39
C LEU A 427 17.98 20.36 -76.63
N ARG A 428 19.28 20.61 -76.90
CA ARG A 428 19.75 21.39 -78.07
C ARG A 428 20.53 20.56 -79.10
N GLY A 429 20.63 19.25 -78.91
CA GLY A 429 21.23 18.32 -79.86
C GLY A 429 20.18 17.57 -80.68
N ASP A 430 19.51 18.27 -81.60
CA ASP A 430 18.99 17.71 -82.87
C ASP A 430 18.35 18.86 -83.66
N GLU A 431 19.19 19.59 -84.40
CA GLU A 431 18.85 20.25 -85.67
C GLU A 431 20.13 20.87 -86.26
N THR A 432 20.93 20.01 -86.88
CA THR A 432 21.57 20.11 -88.22
C THR A 432 22.83 19.26 -88.29
#